data_AF-A0A357ELJ6-F1
#
_entry.id   AF-A0A357ELJ6-F1
#
_cell.length_a   1.000
_cell.length_b   1.000
_cell.length_c   1.000
_cell.angle_alpha   90.00
_cell.angle_beta   90.00
_cell.angle_gamma   90.00
#
_symmetry.space_group_name_H-M   'P 1'
#
loop_
_entity.id
_entity.type
_entity.pdbx_description
1 polymer ?
#
loop_
_entity_poly.entity_id
_entity_poly.type
_entity_poly.pdbx_seq_one_letter_code
_entity_poly.pdbx_strand_id
1 'polypeptide(L)'
;MGFLFLPTLPATLRTGFHTRTHHTMNHTPSRSFSLRLRVLLLGCIPLLIAGCAGSRPTTSIQETSIGSVFLESVSDSSFQASHPIKLSETTVGDVLRGIHTKEKSGLLLLLGKAAKSTNLNDIRTFSEDEIAFLTPYVTAGLAQATATQRVGFRIYSTPYLASSAKTAPQREMTAGYLFADGLSLHVTLTQYRHYPGKRPTA
;
A
#
# COMPACT_ATOMS: atom_id res chain seq x y z
N MET A 1 -53.51 -21.65 -58.27
CA MET A 1 -52.29 -21.74 -59.11
C MET A 1 -51.18 -22.25 -58.20
N GLY A 2 -50.68 -23.47 -58.28
CA GLY A 2 -50.82 -24.55 -59.24
C GLY A 2 -49.56 -25.41 -59.13
N PHE A 3 -49.74 -26.67 -58.69
CA PHE A 3 -48.99 -27.89 -59.05
C PHE A 3 -47.46 -27.89 -58.89
N LEU A 4 -46.92 -28.61 -57.89
CA LEU A 4 -46.52 -30.03 -57.90
C LEU A 4 -45.33 -30.33 -58.83
N PHE A 5 -44.34 -31.05 -58.30
CA PHE A 5 -43.85 -32.37 -58.77
C PHE A 5 -42.38 -32.63 -58.33
N LEU A 6 -42.21 -33.59 -57.40
CA LEU A 6 -41.07 -34.51 -57.38
C LEU A 6 -41.05 -35.30 -58.72
N PRO A 7 -39.92 -35.83 -59.24
CA PRO A 7 -39.54 -37.21 -58.88
C PRO A 7 -38.08 -37.71 -59.16
N THR A 8 -37.75 -38.84 -58.52
CA THR A 8 -37.02 -40.07 -58.99
C THR A 8 -35.55 -40.13 -59.46
N LEU A 9 -34.83 -41.09 -58.82
CA LEU A 9 -33.64 -41.93 -59.16
C LEU A 9 -33.56 -42.44 -60.64
N PRO A 10 -32.51 -43.16 -61.18
CA PRO A 10 -31.44 -43.99 -60.56
C PRO A 10 -30.03 -44.00 -61.30
N ALA A 11 -29.14 -44.93 -60.90
CA ALA A 11 -28.22 -45.75 -61.74
C ALA A 11 -26.69 -45.69 -61.46
N THR A 12 -26.25 -46.66 -60.67
CA THR A 12 -25.14 -47.63 -60.82
C THR A 12 -24.16 -47.52 -62.02
N LEU A 13 -22.84 -47.46 -61.76
CA LEU A 13 -21.75 -48.27 -62.35
C LEU A 13 -20.40 -47.86 -61.69
N ARG A 14 -19.75 -48.68 -60.86
CA ARG A 14 -18.77 -49.77 -61.16
C ARG A 14 -17.31 -49.29 -61.29
N THR A 15 -16.54 -49.72 -60.30
CA THR A 15 -15.11 -50.12 -60.27
C THR A 15 -14.01 -49.12 -60.58
N GLY A 16 -13.06 -49.03 -59.66
CA GLY A 16 -11.71 -48.50 -59.93
C GLY A 16 -10.89 -48.37 -58.65
N PHE A 17 -10.38 -49.49 -58.15
CA PHE A 17 -9.34 -49.53 -57.12
C PHE A 17 -8.13 -48.68 -57.57
N HIS A 18 -7.72 -47.71 -56.75
CA HIS A 18 -6.29 -47.42 -56.62
C HIS A 18 -6.00 -46.96 -55.20
N THR A 19 -5.30 -47.81 -54.47
CA THR A 19 -4.66 -47.51 -53.21
C THR A 19 -3.70 -46.33 -53.41
N ARG A 20 -3.90 -45.25 -52.64
CA ARG A 20 -2.86 -44.27 -52.35
C ARG A 20 -2.96 -43.93 -50.87
N THR A 21 -2.02 -44.51 -50.13
CA THR A 21 -1.73 -44.26 -48.72
C THR A 21 -1.47 -42.77 -48.50
N HIS A 22 -2.40 -42.10 -47.81
CA HIS A 22 -2.09 -40.85 -47.13
C HIS A 22 -1.83 -41.19 -45.66
N HIS A 23 -0.56 -41.05 -45.27
CA HIS A 23 -0.15 -40.99 -43.88
C HIS A 23 -0.83 -39.77 -43.25
N THR A 24 -1.90 -40.00 -42.49
CA THR A 24 -2.36 -39.04 -41.50
C THR A 24 -1.50 -39.22 -40.26
N MET A 25 -0.58 -38.27 -40.03
CA MET A 25 0.09 -38.10 -38.74
C MET A 25 -0.97 -37.69 -37.73
N ASN A 26 -1.56 -38.68 -37.06
CA ASN A 26 -2.27 -38.47 -35.81
C ASN A 26 -1.24 -38.07 -34.76
N HIS A 27 -1.16 -36.78 -34.45
CA HIS A 27 -0.46 -36.31 -33.26
C HIS A 27 -1.26 -36.79 -32.04
N THR A 28 -0.95 -37.98 -31.55
CA THR A 28 -1.30 -38.39 -30.19
C THR A 28 -0.53 -37.49 -29.22
N PRO A 29 -1.19 -36.61 -28.45
CA PRO A 29 -0.50 -35.89 -27.40
C PRO A 29 -0.01 -36.92 -26.38
N SER A 30 1.29 -36.90 -26.10
CA SER A 30 1.91 -37.73 -25.09
C SER A 30 1.21 -37.49 -23.74
N ARG A 31 0.36 -38.45 -23.33
CA ARG A 31 -0.35 -38.46 -22.03
C ARG A 31 0.60 -38.20 -20.85
N SER A 32 1.87 -38.57 -20.98
CA SER A 32 2.92 -38.35 -19.97
C SER A 32 3.28 -36.87 -19.81
N PHE A 33 3.31 -36.11 -20.90
CA PHE A 33 3.64 -34.68 -20.88
C PHE A 33 2.52 -33.84 -20.27
N SER A 34 1.25 -34.17 -20.57
CA SER A 34 0.11 -33.48 -19.98
C SER A 34 -0.06 -33.75 -18.49
N LEU A 35 0.30 -34.96 -18.02
CA LEU A 35 0.19 -35.31 -16.60
C LEU A 35 1.24 -34.59 -15.75
N ARG A 36 2.49 -34.52 -16.24
CA ARG A 36 3.58 -33.79 -15.56
C ARG A 36 3.30 -32.28 -15.51
N LEU A 37 2.78 -31.72 -16.58
CA LEU A 37 2.36 -30.31 -16.61
C LEU A 37 1.22 -30.02 -15.64
N ARG A 38 0.24 -30.93 -15.52
CA ARG A 38 -0.86 -30.80 -14.54
C ARG A 38 -0.38 -30.90 -13.10
N VAL A 39 0.56 -31.79 -12.78
CA VAL A 39 1.14 -31.91 -11.43
C VAL A 39 1.98 -30.67 -11.08
N LEU A 40 2.74 -30.14 -12.03
CA LEU A 40 3.50 -28.89 -11.84
C LEU A 40 2.56 -27.69 -11.60
N LEU A 41 1.49 -27.57 -12.41
CA LEU A 41 0.49 -26.51 -12.23
C LEU A 41 -0.26 -26.64 -10.90
N LEU A 42 -0.65 -27.85 -10.49
CA LEU A 42 -1.34 -28.07 -9.22
C LEU A 42 -0.45 -27.81 -7.99
N GLY A 43 0.86 -28.00 -8.12
CA GLY A 43 1.86 -27.70 -7.07
C GLY A 43 2.29 -26.24 -6.99
N CYS A 44 2.24 -25.49 -8.09
CA CYS A 44 2.62 -24.06 -8.12
C CYS A 44 1.49 -23.10 -7.73
N ILE A 45 0.22 -23.50 -7.86
CA ILE A 45 -0.94 -22.68 -7.46
C ILE A 45 -0.92 -22.25 -5.98
N PRO A 46 -0.58 -23.10 -4.98
CA PRO A 46 -0.59 -22.67 -3.58
C PRO A 46 0.52 -21.69 -3.20
N LEU A 47 1.61 -21.56 -3.98
CA LEU A 47 2.68 -20.59 -3.69
C LEU A 47 2.30 -19.14 -4.04
N LEU A 48 1.24 -18.92 -4.80
CA LEU A 48 0.82 -17.59 -5.24
C LEU A 48 -0.11 -16.86 -4.26
N ILE A 49 -0.49 -17.49 -3.14
CA ILE A 49 -1.52 -16.97 -2.22
C ILE A 49 -0.96 -16.43 -0.89
N ALA A 50 0.38 -16.44 -0.71
CA ALA A 50 1.00 -15.75 0.43
C ALA A 50 1.14 -14.25 0.15
N GLY A 51 0.00 -13.56 -0.02
CA GLY A 51 -0.05 -12.10 -0.08
C GLY A 51 0.39 -11.51 1.26
N CYS A 52 1.39 -10.63 1.25
CA CYS A 52 1.93 -9.97 2.43
C CYS A 52 0.91 -9.01 3.08
N ALA A 53 -0.02 -9.55 3.86
CA ALA A 53 -0.78 -8.79 4.85
C ALA A 53 -0.24 -9.13 6.26
N GLY A 54 1.07 -9.00 6.44
CA GLY A 54 1.70 -9.14 7.76
C GLY A 54 1.48 -7.86 8.55
N SER A 55 0.50 -7.87 9.46
CA SER A 55 0.45 -6.83 10.49
C SER A 55 1.74 -6.92 11.30
N ARG A 56 2.54 -5.86 11.30
CA ARG A 56 3.77 -5.83 12.10
C ARG A 56 3.40 -5.79 13.57
N PRO A 57 4.07 -6.56 14.44
CA PRO A 57 3.82 -6.50 15.88
C PRO A 57 4.08 -5.09 16.40
N THR A 58 3.06 -4.50 17.02
CA THR A 58 3.14 -3.17 17.63
C THR A 58 2.75 -3.20 19.09
N THR A 59 3.48 -2.49 19.94
CA THR A 59 3.16 -2.28 21.35
C THR A 59 2.78 -0.82 21.56
N SER A 60 1.54 -0.56 22.00
CA SER A 60 1.08 0.82 22.21
C SER A 60 1.80 1.49 23.38
N ILE A 61 2.26 2.73 23.17
CA ILE A 61 2.75 3.62 24.24
C ILE A 61 1.62 4.57 24.64
N GLN A 62 0.93 5.12 23.64
CA GLN A 62 -0.23 5.98 23.83
C GLN A 62 -1.18 5.85 22.64
N GLU A 63 -2.48 5.78 22.92
CA GLU A 63 -3.55 5.84 21.91
C GLU A 63 -4.63 6.81 22.40
N THR A 64 -5.04 7.75 21.53
CA THR A 64 -6.07 8.76 21.82
C THR A 64 -6.90 9.06 20.57
N SER A 65 -7.92 9.90 20.70
CA SER A 65 -8.67 10.41 19.54
C SER A 65 -7.85 11.32 18.61
N ILE A 66 -6.80 11.96 19.14
CA ILE A 66 -5.89 12.87 18.42
C ILE A 66 -4.84 12.07 17.65
N GLY A 67 -4.42 10.94 18.19
CA GLY A 67 -3.42 10.08 17.56
C GLY A 67 -2.82 9.06 18.51
N SER A 68 -1.76 8.41 18.05
CA SER A 68 -1.07 7.37 18.77
C SER A 68 0.42 7.31 18.53
N VAL A 69 1.11 6.76 19.52
CA VAL A 69 2.55 6.46 19.52
C VAL A 69 2.72 5.02 19.99
N PHE A 70 3.52 4.24 19.29
CA PHE A 70 3.68 2.82 19.54
C PHE A 70 5.11 2.37 19.18
N LEU A 71 5.55 1.26 19.74
CA LEU A 71 6.76 0.57 19.29
C LEU A 71 6.38 -0.40 18.18
N GLU A 72 7.16 -0.42 17.11
CA GLU A 72 6.99 -1.34 15.99
C GLU A 72 8.24 -2.21 15.87
N SER A 73 8.06 -3.53 15.82
CA SER A 73 9.18 -4.46 15.57
C SER A 73 9.51 -4.50 14.08
N VAL A 74 10.80 -4.37 13.75
CA VAL A 74 11.29 -4.45 12.38
C VAL A 74 11.73 -5.88 12.10
N SER A 75 11.16 -6.50 11.07
CA SER A 75 11.44 -7.89 10.69
C SER A 75 12.72 -8.07 9.87
N ASP A 76 13.29 -6.96 9.38
CA ASP A 76 14.54 -6.96 8.63
C ASP A 76 15.72 -7.19 9.59
N SER A 77 16.46 -8.29 9.40
CA SER A 77 17.62 -8.64 10.22
C SER A 77 18.80 -7.68 10.08
N SER A 78 18.82 -6.85 9.03
CA SER A 78 19.83 -5.81 8.86
C SER A 78 19.52 -4.53 9.64
N PHE A 79 18.29 -4.39 10.15
CA PHE A 79 17.90 -3.24 10.95
C PHE A 79 18.46 -3.35 12.36
N GLN A 80 19.29 -2.37 12.73
CA GLN A 80 19.85 -2.24 14.07
C GLN A 80 19.85 -0.76 14.45
N ALA A 81 18.85 -0.35 15.22
CA ALA A 81 18.81 0.99 15.79
C ALA A 81 19.71 1.09 17.03
N SER A 82 20.22 2.28 17.28
CA SER A 82 21.01 2.63 18.48
C SER A 82 20.16 2.81 19.73
N HIS A 83 19.06 2.08 19.86
CA HIS A 83 18.16 2.11 21.01
C HIS A 83 18.61 1.18 22.14
N PRO A 84 18.20 1.44 23.39
CA PRO A 84 17.42 2.60 23.85
C PRO A 84 18.25 3.89 23.93
N ILE A 85 17.62 5.04 23.69
CA ILE A 85 18.25 6.37 23.88
C ILE A 85 17.37 7.29 24.71
N LYS A 86 17.99 8.17 25.50
CA LYS A 86 17.30 9.23 26.21
C LYS A 86 17.54 10.56 25.50
N LEU A 87 16.49 11.11 24.90
CA LEU A 87 16.47 12.48 24.39
C LEU A 87 15.61 13.32 25.31
N SER A 88 15.89 14.63 25.42
CA SER A 88 14.97 15.51 26.13
C SER A 88 13.74 15.78 25.28
N GLU A 89 12.62 16.04 25.95
CA GLU A 89 11.38 16.50 25.30
C GLU A 89 11.62 17.76 24.47
N THR A 90 12.47 18.68 24.94
CA THR A 90 12.84 19.89 24.19
C THR A 90 13.49 19.56 22.85
N THR A 91 14.45 18.63 22.82
CA THR A 91 15.14 18.22 21.59
C THR A 91 14.18 17.53 20.62
N VAL A 92 13.33 16.62 21.11
CA VAL A 92 12.33 15.94 20.26
C VAL A 92 11.34 16.95 19.70
N GLY A 93 10.86 17.88 20.54
CA GLY A 93 9.97 18.96 20.13
C GLY A 93 10.58 19.84 19.05
N ASP A 94 11.85 20.23 19.19
CA ASP A 94 12.56 21.04 18.20
C ASP A 94 12.78 20.28 16.88
N VAL A 95 13.09 18.98 16.94
CA VAL A 95 13.17 18.13 15.74
C VAL A 95 11.83 18.12 15.01
N LEU A 96 10.72 17.83 15.70
CA LEU A 96 9.39 17.80 15.10
C LEU A 96 8.98 19.16 14.52
N ARG A 97 9.32 20.24 15.23
CA ARG A 97 9.09 21.63 14.81
C ARG A 97 9.84 21.98 13.52
N GLY A 98 11.02 21.40 13.31
CA GLY A 98 11.84 21.58 12.12
C GLY A 98 11.40 20.76 10.89
N ILE A 99 10.43 19.85 11.03
CA ILE A 99 9.98 19.03 9.89
C ILE A 99 8.99 19.84 9.04
N HIS A 100 9.45 20.25 7.86
CA HIS A 100 8.63 20.99 6.91
C HIS A 100 8.34 20.14 5.67
N THR A 101 7.14 20.31 5.12
CA THR A 101 6.72 19.63 3.89
C THR A 101 6.39 20.66 2.82
N LYS A 102 6.81 20.38 1.59
CA LYS A 102 6.46 21.21 0.44
C LYS A 102 5.12 20.76 -0.13
N GLU A 103 4.13 21.64 -0.10
CA GLU A 103 2.85 21.36 -0.73
C GLU A 103 2.89 21.61 -2.23
N LYS A 104 2.09 20.83 -2.97
CA LYS A 104 1.94 21.01 -4.41
C LYS A 104 1.23 22.33 -4.69
N SER A 105 1.68 23.03 -5.74
CA SER A 105 1.26 24.39 -6.10
C SER A 105 -0.26 24.60 -6.22
N GLY A 106 -1.06 23.55 -6.43
CA GLY A 106 -2.52 23.63 -6.50
C GLY A 106 -3.21 24.03 -5.19
N LEU A 107 -2.73 23.55 -4.03
CA LEU A 107 -3.26 23.96 -2.72
C LEU A 107 -2.79 25.38 -2.36
N LEU A 108 -1.57 25.72 -2.77
CA LEU A 108 -1.00 27.06 -2.64
C LEU A 108 -1.74 28.10 -3.47
N LEU A 109 -2.34 27.72 -4.60
CA LEU A 109 -3.17 28.60 -5.42
C LEU A 109 -4.51 28.97 -4.74
N LEU A 110 -5.10 28.04 -3.96
CA LEU A 110 -6.29 28.34 -3.14
C LEU A 110 -5.95 29.28 -1.98
N LEU A 111 -4.81 29.06 -1.33
CA LEU A 111 -4.34 29.86 -0.19
C LEU A 111 -3.67 31.18 -0.60
N GLY A 112 -3.10 31.25 -1.80
CA GLY A 112 -2.35 32.40 -2.33
C GLY A 112 -3.22 33.63 -2.60
N LYS A 113 -4.55 33.47 -2.68
CA LYS A 113 -5.47 34.62 -2.66
C LYS A 113 -5.59 35.28 -1.28
N ALA A 114 -5.22 34.58 -0.21
CA ALA A 114 -5.27 35.07 1.17
C ALA A 114 -3.87 35.37 1.78
N ALA A 115 -2.80 34.76 1.27
CA ALA A 115 -1.46 34.86 1.85
C ALA A 115 -0.42 35.36 0.84
N LYS A 116 -0.31 36.68 0.67
CA LYS A 116 0.66 37.33 -0.25
C LYS A 116 2.10 37.41 0.33
N SER A 117 2.35 36.96 1.56
CA SER A 117 3.59 37.29 2.30
C SER A 117 4.38 36.12 2.89
N THR A 118 3.91 34.87 2.76
CA THR A 118 4.57 33.71 3.37
C THR A 118 5.14 32.82 2.28
N ASN A 119 6.34 32.25 2.47
CA ASN A 119 6.88 31.21 1.58
C ASN A 119 5.99 29.97 1.70
N LEU A 120 4.87 29.98 0.97
CA LEU A 120 3.77 29.05 1.12
C LEU A 120 4.18 27.61 0.73
N ASN A 121 5.32 27.45 0.07
CA ASN A 121 5.89 26.16 -0.28
C ASN A 121 6.57 25.47 0.91
N ASP A 122 6.69 26.12 2.07
CA ASP A 122 7.38 25.57 3.23
C ASP A 122 6.47 25.65 4.46
N ILE A 123 5.60 24.65 4.58
CA ILE A 123 4.62 24.57 5.67
C ILE A 123 5.12 23.54 6.68
N ARG A 124 5.13 23.92 7.96
CA ARG A 124 5.45 23.00 9.03
C ARG A 124 4.48 21.80 9.01
N THR A 125 5.03 20.62 9.16
CA THR A 125 4.29 19.35 9.07
C THR A 125 3.35 19.16 10.26
N PHE A 126 3.77 19.56 11.46
CA PHE A 126 3.04 19.39 12.72
C PHE A 126 2.67 20.73 13.35
N SER A 127 1.49 20.83 13.93
CA SER A 127 1.09 21.98 14.76
C SER A 127 1.75 21.94 16.15
N GLU A 128 1.71 23.04 16.91
CA GLU A 128 2.26 23.06 18.29
C GLU A 128 1.50 22.09 19.21
N ASP A 129 0.18 21.93 19.03
CA ASP A 129 -0.62 20.98 19.82
C ASP A 129 -0.24 19.52 19.49
N GLU A 130 0.00 19.23 18.21
CA GLU A 130 0.45 17.91 17.77
C GLU A 130 1.87 17.61 18.30
N ILE A 131 2.76 18.62 18.32
CA ILE A 131 4.10 18.50 18.90
C ILE A 131 4.00 18.27 20.41
N ALA A 132 3.18 19.04 21.12
CA ALA A 132 2.98 18.88 22.57
C ALA A 132 2.42 17.50 22.92
N PHE A 133 1.55 16.94 22.08
CA PHE A 133 1.08 15.56 22.20
C PHE A 133 2.20 14.54 21.93
N LEU A 134 2.90 14.63 20.79
CA LEU A 134 3.86 13.61 20.36
C LEU A 134 5.10 13.55 21.25
N THR A 135 5.62 14.70 21.66
CA THR A 135 6.93 14.84 22.30
C THR A 135 7.15 13.94 23.53
N PRO A 136 6.27 13.93 24.56
CA PRO A 136 6.48 13.10 25.73
C PRO A 136 6.46 11.59 25.39
N TYR A 137 5.57 11.16 24.49
CA TYR A 137 5.42 9.75 24.15
C TYR A 137 6.49 9.25 23.18
N VAL A 138 6.99 10.11 22.28
CA VAL A 138 8.14 9.80 21.42
C VAL A 138 9.39 9.67 22.28
N THR A 139 9.60 10.60 23.22
CA THR A 139 10.72 10.54 24.18
C THR A 139 10.67 9.24 24.99
N ALA A 140 9.50 8.88 25.54
CA ALA A 140 9.32 7.63 26.26
C ALA A 140 9.59 6.42 25.36
N GLY A 141 9.07 6.43 24.12
CA GLY A 141 9.28 5.37 23.14
C GLY A 141 10.75 5.14 22.81
N LEU A 142 11.52 6.20 22.57
CA LEU A 142 12.95 6.11 22.25
C LEU A 142 13.76 5.56 23.43
N ALA A 143 13.33 5.86 24.67
CA ALA A 143 13.98 5.40 25.89
C ALA A 143 13.74 3.94 26.24
N GLN A 144 12.71 3.31 25.66
CA GLN A 144 12.35 1.92 25.94
C GLN A 144 12.41 1.00 24.72
N ALA A 145 12.53 1.55 23.50
CA ALA A 145 12.68 0.77 22.28
C ALA A 145 13.90 -0.15 22.37
N THR A 146 13.78 -1.36 21.85
CA THR A 146 14.93 -2.24 21.63
C THR A 146 15.61 -1.89 20.29
N ALA A 147 16.82 -2.41 20.07
CA ALA A 147 17.55 -2.16 18.84
C ALA A 147 16.87 -2.69 17.57
N THR A 148 15.93 -3.64 17.70
CA THR A 148 15.13 -4.18 16.59
C THR A 148 13.77 -3.49 16.46
N GLN A 149 13.55 -2.41 17.20
CA GLN A 149 12.32 -1.66 17.22
C GLN A 149 12.53 -0.23 16.74
N ARG A 150 11.44 0.37 16.29
CA ARG A 150 11.34 1.80 16.01
C ARG A 150 10.09 2.37 16.67
N VAL A 151 10.09 3.67 16.90
CA VAL A 151 8.93 4.38 17.45
C VAL A 151 8.05 4.79 16.28
N GLY A 152 6.84 4.28 16.18
CA GLY A 152 5.82 4.70 15.22
C GLY A 152 4.91 5.76 15.81
N PHE A 153 4.39 6.64 14.96
CA PHE A 153 3.38 7.63 15.35
C PHE A 153 2.33 7.81 14.25
N ARG A 154 1.12 8.20 14.67
CA ARG A 154 -0.03 8.52 13.82
C ARG A 154 -0.80 9.68 14.44
N ILE A 155 -1.10 10.71 13.66
CA ILE A 155 -1.90 11.86 14.09
C ILE A 155 -3.08 12.01 13.14
N TYR A 156 -4.25 12.32 13.70
CA TYR A 156 -5.46 12.60 12.97
C TYR A 156 -5.81 14.08 13.08
N SER A 157 -5.91 14.76 11.94
CA SER A 157 -6.27 16.17 11.87
C SER A 157 -7.58 16.32 11.11
N THR A 158 -8.40 17.31 11.47
CA THR A 158 -9.60 17.65 10.69
C THR A 158 -9.28 18.85 9.81
N PRO A 159 -9.43 18.75 8.47
CA PRO A 159 -9.12 19.86 7.60
C PRO A 159 -10.11 21.01 7.81
N TYR A 160 -9.57 22.22 8.01
CA TYR A 160 -10.33 23.45 8.21
C TYR A 160 -11.35 23.77 7.10
N LEU A 161 -11.15 23.21 5.89
CA LEU A 161 -11.96 23.53 4.71
C LEU A 161 -13.01 22.45 4.35
N ALA A 162 -13.04 21.30 5.03
CA ALA A 162 -13.89 20.18 4.62
C ALA A 162 -15.27 20.13 5.31
N SER A 163 -15.66 21.17 6.04
CA SER A 163 -16.99 21.24 6.66
C SER A 163 -18.05 21.63 5.63
N SER A 164 -18.30 20.74 4.66
CA SER A 164 -19.55 20.74 3.91
C SER A 164 -20.51 19.78 4.60
N ALA A 165 -21.64 20.29 5.09
CA ALA A 165 -22.62 19.63 5.96
C ALA A 165 -23.28 18.34 5.40
N LYS A 166 -22.80 17.79 4.27
CA LYS A 166 -23.34 16.58 3.62
C LYS A 166 -22.38 15.40 3.53
N THR A 167 -21.12 15.52 3.97
CA THR A 167 -20.14 14.41 3.93
C THR A 167 -19.58 14.16 5.33
N ALA A 168 -19.39 12.89 5.70
CA ALA A 168 -18.75 12.52 6.97
C ALA A 168 -17.41 13.25 7.12
N PRO A 169 -17.02 13.66 8.34
CA PRO A 169 -15.77 14.39 8.57
C PRO A 169 -14.58 13.57 8.08
N GLN A 170 -13.99 14.00 6.97
CA GLN A 170 -12.84 13.33 6.37
C GLN A 170 -11.62 13.71 7.22
N ARG A 171 -11.20 12.83 8.14
CA ARG A 171 -9.98 13.04 8.94
C ARG A 171 -8.76 12.81 8.06
N GLU A 172 -7.86 13.77 8.06
CA GLU A 172 -6.51 13.61 7.53
C GLU A 172 -5.66 12.83 8.52
N MET A 173 -4.70 12.08 8.01
CA MET A 173 -3.78 11.27 8.78
C MET A 173 -2.34 11.58 8.37
N THR A 174 -1.52 11.89 9.36
CA THR A 174 -0.06 11.98 9.20
C THR A 174 0.57 10.89 10.05
N ALA A 175 1.37 10.03 9.43
CA ALA A 175 1.95 8.87 10.10
C ALA A 175 3.40 8.68 9.69
N GLY A 176 4.20 8.20 10.63
CA GLY A 176 5.61 8.00 10.42
C GLY A 176 6.23 7.13 11.49
N TYR A 177 7.54 7.07 11.44
CA TYR A 177 8.34 6.45 12.49
C TYR A 177 9.66 7.18 12.66
N LEU A 178 10.27 6.96 13.81
CA LEU A 178 11.58 7.46 14.15
C LEU A 178 12.41 6.39 14.84
N PHE A 179 13.70 6.42 14.58
CA PHE A 179 14.69 5.57 15.23
C PHE A 179 16.05 6.25 15.25
N ALA A 180 16.92 5.83 16.16
CA ALA A 180 18.28 6.34 16.26
C ALA A 180 19.25 5.43 15.52
N ASP A 181 20.23 6.02 14.84
CA ASP A 181 21.36 5.31 14.26
C ASP A 181 22.65 6.11 14.50
N GLY A 182 23.53 5.59 15.35
CA GLY A 182 24.67 6.31 15.91
C GLY A 182 24.23 7.58 16.64
N LEU A 183 24.64 8.73 16.10
CA LEU A 183 24.29 10.06 16.62
C LEU A 183 23.14 10.72 15.83
N SER A 184 22.57 10.03 14.86
CA SER A 184 21.52 10.55 13.99
C SER A 184 20.16 10.06 14.45
N LEU A 185 19.17 10.96 14.49
CA LEU A 185 17.78 10.59 14.62
C LEU A 185 17.14 10.57 13.25
N HIS A 186 16.75 9.39 12.79
CA HIS A 186 16.05 9.21 11.52
C HIS A 186 14.56 9.41 11.75
N VAL A 187 13.94 10.29 10.97
CA VAL A 187 12.49 10.51 10.96
C VAL A 187 11.97 10.26 9.56
N THR A 188 10.96 9.40 9.44
CA THR A 188 10.34 9.07 8.15
C THR A 188 8.84 9.29 8.22
N LEU A 189 8.31 10.11 7.32
CA LEU A 189 6.87 10.23 7.10
C LEU A 189 6.44 9.18 6.07
N THR A 190 5.57 8.26 6.48
CA THR A 190 5.00 7.23 5.60
C THR A 190 3.68 7.68 4.98
N GLN A 191 2.96 8.57 5.67
CA GLN A 191 1.72 9.17 5.22
C GLN A 191 1.72 10.63 5.65
N TYR A 192 1.35 11.53 4.75
CA TYR A 192 1.20 12.94 5.03
C TYR A 192 -0.17 13.40 4.52
N ARG A 193 -1.00 13.93 5.43
CA ARG A 193 -2.37 14.38 5.15
C ARG A 193 -3.17 13.39 4.30
N HIS A 194 -3.01 12.10 4.61
CA HIS A 194 -3.69 11.02 3.90
C HIS A 194 -5.13 10.90 4.40
N TYR A 195 -6.08 10.68 3.51
CA TYR A 195 -7.47 10.44 3.88
C TYR A 195 -7.78 8.94 3.84
N PRO A 196 -7.87 8.27 5.00
CA PRO A 196 -8.21 6.86 5.03
C PRO A 196 -9.65 6.68 4.52
N GLY A 197 -9.84 5.83 3.49
CA GLY A 197 -11.17 5.40 3.06
C GLY A 197 -11.60 5.77 1.63
N LYS A 198 -10.80 6.45 0.82
CA LYS A 198 -11.06 6.52 -0.63
C LYS A 198 -10.63 5.20 -1.27
N ARG A 199 -11.61 4.33 -1.58
CA ARG A 199 -11.37 3.19 -2.49
C ARG A 199 -10.87 3.77 -3.83
N PRO A 200 -9.81 3.22 -4.44
CA PRO A 200 -9.46 3.58 -5.80
C PRO A 200 -10.65 3.21 -6.69
N THR A 201 -11.30 4.20 -7.28
CA THR A 201 -12.20 3.94 -8.41
C THR A 201 -11.29 3.53 -9.57
N ALA A 202 -11.33 2.23 -9.90
CA ALA A 202 -10.73 1.68 -11.10
C ALA A 202 -11.41 2.25 -12.35
#